data_AF-A0A937W0R9-F1
#
_entry.id   AF-A0A937W0R9-F1
#
_cell.length_a   1.000
_cell.length_b   1.000
_cell.length_c   1.000
_cell.angle_alpha   90.00
_cell.angle_beta   90.00
_cell.angle_gamma   90.00
#
_symmetry.space_group_name_H-M   'P 1'
#
loop_
_entity.id
_entity.type
_entity.pdbx_description
1 polymer ?
#
loop_
_entity_poly.entity_id
_entity_poly.type
_entity_poly.pdbx_seq_one_letter_code
_entity_poly.pdbx_strand_id
1 'polypeptide(L)'
;MLNRLQATRYIVQQLTDEPVIASLGNPKFDLFTAQDRPQNFYMWNSMGMASSMGLGLAMARPQQKVIILDGDGALLMNLNSLTTAAARAPQ
;
A
#
# COMPACT_ATOMS: atom_id res chain seq x y z
N MET A 1 -1.31 21.13 11.51
CA MET A 1 -0.49 19.97 11.08
C MET A 1 -1.43 18.82 10.74
N LEU A 2 -1.20 18.15 9.61
CA LEU A 2 -1.93 16.95 9.20
C LEU A 2 -1.31 15.72 9.89
N ASN A 3 -2.11 14.85 10.51
CA ASN A 3 -1.64 13.59 11.09
C ASN A 3 -1.83 12.40 10.13
N ARG A 4 -1.24 11.25 10.48
CA ARG A 4 -1.25 10.03 9.65
C ARG A 4 -2.65 9.59 9.24
N LEU A 5 -3.59 9.53 10.18
CA LEU A 5 -4.97 9.14 9.89
C LEU A 5 -5.67 10.15 8.98
N GLN A 6 -5.46 11.45 9.18
CA GLN A 6 -6.01 12.49 8.32
C GLN A 6 -5.44 12.40 6.89
N ALA A 7 -4.15 12.09 6.75
CA ALA A 7 -3.53 11.87 5.45
C ALA A 7 -4.09 10.62 4.75
N THR A 8 -4.22 9.50 5.48
CA THR A 8 -4.83 8.28 4.95
C THR A 8 -6.28 8.52 4.50
N ARG A 9 -7.09 9.24 5.29
CA ARG A 9 -8.45 9.62 4.92
C ARG A 9 -8.49 10.45 3.64
N TYR A 10 -7.60 11.44 3.51
CA TYR A 10 -7.51 12.25 2.31
C TYR A 10 -7.19 11.42 1.06
N ILE A 11 -6.26 10.46 1.18
CA ILE A 11 -5.94 9.54 0.07
C ILE A 11 -7.16 8.69 -0.28
N VAL A 12 -7.78 8.04 0.71
CA VAL A 12 -8.90 7.11 0.51
C VAL A 12 -10.10 7.79 -0.14
N GLN A 13 -10.35 9.06 0.15
CA GLN A 13 -11.43 9.85 -0.47
C GLN A 13 -11.28 10.06 -1.99
N GLN A 14 -10.07 9.88 -2.52
CA GLN A 14 -9.79 10.02 -3.96
C GLN A 14 -9.87 8.68 -4.70
N LEU A 15 -10.08 7.57 -3.98
CA LEU A 15 -10.05 6.23 -4.54
C LEU A 15 -11.45 5.77 -4.95
N THR A 16 -11.50 5.01 -6.03
CA THR A 16 -12.70 4.36 -6.54
C THR A 16 -12.55 2.85 -6.39
N ASP A 17 -11.88 2.20 -7.34
CA ASP A 17 -11.69 0.76 -7.40
C ASP A 17 -10.22 0.33 -7.30
N GLU A 18 -9.31 1.27 -7.01
CA GLU A 18 -7.90 0.95 -6.81
C GLU A 18 -7.71 0.05 -5.58
N PRO A 19 -7.02 -1.11 -5.74
CA PRO A 19 -6.61 -1.92 -4.61
C PRO A 19 -5.57 -1.19 -3.75
N VAL A 20 -5.74 -1.26 -2.44
CA VAL A 20 -4.83 -0.65 -1.47
C VAL A 20 -4.25 -1.73 -0.57
N ILE A 21 -2.93 -1.86 -0.57
CA ILE A 21 -2.20 -2.77 0.32
C ILE A 21 -1.61 -1.92 1.44
N ALA A 22 -2.12 -2.09 2.66
CA ALA A 22 -1.56 -1.44 3.84
C ALA A 22 -0.66 -2.41 4.61
N SER A 23 0.54 -1.96 4.93
CA SER A 23 1.50 -2.77 5.67
C SER A 23 1.13 -2.91 7.16
N LEU A 24 1.86 -3.78 7.85
CA LEU A 24 1.60 -4.07 9.25
C LEU A 24 1.86 -2.86 10.17
N GLY A 25 1.29 -2.91 11.37
CA GLY A 25 1.35 -1.81 12.31
C GLY A 25 0.29 -0.75 11.99
N ASN A 26 0.66 0.52 12.11
CA ASN A 26 -0.28 1.63 11.98
C ASN A 26 -0.98 1.77 10.60
N PRO A 27 -0.31 1.56 9.44
CA PRO A 27 -0.93 1.78 8.14
C PRO A 27 -2.25 1.03 7.94
N LYS A 28 -2.32 -0.25 8.31
CA LYS A 28 -3.56 -1.04 8.16
C LYS A 28 -4.70 -0.56 9.08
N PHE A 29 -4.38 -0.16 10.31
CA PHE A 29 -5.39 0.34 11.24
C PHE A 29 -5.92 1.70 10.80
N ASP A 30 -5.03 2.56 10.31
CA ASP A 30 -5.41 3.85 9.73
C ASP A 30 -6.25 3.68 8.46
N LEU A 31 -5.89 2.74 7.57
CA LEU A 31 -6.67 2.45 6.36
C LEU A 31 -8.08 1.94 6.72
N PHE A 32 -8.17 0.97 7.64
CA PHE A 32 -9.45 0.45 8.11
C PHE A 32 -10.31 1.53 8.77
N THR A 33 -9.68 2.39 9.59
CA THR A 33 -10.36 3.51 10.27
C THR A 33 -10.74 4.64 9.32
N ALA A 34 -10.01 4.81 8.22
CA ALA A 34 -10.32 5.79 7.18
C ALA A 34 -11.58 5.38 6.43
N GLN A 35 -11.60 4.16 5.89
CA GLN A 35 -12.79 3.53 5.30
C GLN A 35 -12.48 2.07 4.97
N ASP A 36 -13.28 1.14 5.49
CA ASP A 36 -13.21 -0.25 5.05
C ASP A 36 -13.79 -0.42 3.64
N ARG A 37 -13.08 -1.15 2.78
CA ARG A 37 -13.41 -1.33 1.36
C ARG A 37 -13.01 -2.76 0.93
N PRO A 38 -13.77 -3.43 0.06
CA PRO A 38 -13.39 -4.73 -0.50
C PRO A 38 -12.03 -4.72 -1.21
N GLN A 39 -11.61 -3.57 -1.73
CA GLN A 39 -10.33 -3.36 -2.42
C GLN A 39 -9.14 -3.20 -1.46
N ASN A 40 -9.38 -3.11 -0.15
CA ASN A 40 -8.30 -2.96 0.84
C ASN A 40 -7.77 -4.33 1.28
N PHE A 41 -6.45 -4.45 1.33
CA PHE A 41 -5.75 -5.58 1.92
C PHE A 41 -4.97 -5.13 3.16
N TYR A 42 -5.35 -5.66 4.32
CA TYR A 42 -4.75 -5.35 5.62
C TYR A 42 -3.69 -6.38 5.98
N MET A 43 -2.42 -6.04 5.78
CA MET A 43 -1.34 -6.99 6.01
C MET A 43 -1.09 -7.20 7.51
N TRP A 44 -1.25 -8.43 7.99
CA TRP A 44 -1.06 -8.73 9.41
C TRP A 44 0.39 -8.99 9.81
N ASN A 45 1.13 -9.70 8.97
CA ASN A 45 2.51 -10.15 9.20
C ASN A 45 3.41 -9.76 8.01
N SER A 46 4.63 -10.31 7.92
CA SER A 46 5.52 -10.15 6.77
C SER A 46 5.99 -8.70 6.55
N MET A 47 6.68 -8.14 7.56
CA MET A 47 7.22 -6.79 7.50
C MET A 47 8.11 -6.58 6.26
N GLY A 48 7.93 -5.47 5.56
CA GLY A 48 8.66 -5.15 4.32
C GLY A 48 8.13 -5.82 3.05
N MET A 49 7.07 -6.63 3.11
CA MET A 49 6.55 -7.29 1.92
C MET A 49 5.48 -6.51 1.15
N ALA A 50 4.95 -5.40 1.69
CA ALA A 50 3.85 -4.67 1.07
C ALA A 50 4.21 -4.16 -0.34
N SER A 51 5.41 -3.60 -0.51
CA SER A 51 5.95 -3.17 -1.80
C SER A 51 6.06 -4.31 -2.82
N SER A 52 6.61 -5.46 -2.41
CA SER A 52 6.73 -6.65 -3.27
C SER A 52 5.38 -7.24 -3.65
N MET A 53 4.41 -7.27 -2.72
CA MET A 53 3.05 -7.71 -3.00
C MET A 53 2.35 -6.78 -3.99
N GLY A 54 2.47 -5.47 -3.79
CA GLY A 54 1.88 -4.48 -4.70
C GLY A 54 2.48 -4.53 -6.09
N LEU A 55 3.79 -4.74 -6.21
CA LEU A 55 4.43 -4.97 -7.51
C LEU A 55 3.87 -6.22 -8.21
N GLY A 56 3.75 -7.34 -7.49
CA GLY A 56 3.18 -8.56 -8.04
C GLY A 56 1.74 -8.37 -8.53
N LEU A 57 0.92 -7.64 -7.76
CA LEU A 57 -0.46 -7.32 -8.14
C LEU A 57 -0.52 -6.41 -9.36
N ALA A 58 0.31 -5.35 -9.41
CA ALA A 58 0.36 -4.43 -10.53
C ALA A 58 0.78 -5.14 -11.83
N MET A 59 1.74 -6.07 -11.74
CA MET A 59 2.13 -6.91 -12.88
C MET A 59 1.03 -7.87 -13.32
N ALA A 60 0.24 -8.42 -12.38
CA ALA A 60 -0.86 -9.34 -12.68
C ALA A 60 -2.10 -8.62 -13.22
N ARG A 61 -2.28 -7.33 -12.91
CA ARG A 61 -3.44 -6.50 -13.29
C ARG A 61 -2.96 -5.16 -13.87
N PRO A 62 -2.32 -5.15 -15.05
CA PRO A 62 -1.66 -3.95 -15.59
C PRO A 62 -2.60 -2.80 -15.97
N GLN A 63 -3.92 -3.03 -15.97
CA GLN A 63 -4.93 -1.98 -16.19
C GLN A 63 -5.44 -1.36 -14.87
N GLN A 64 -4.99 -1.85 -13.71
CA GLN A 64 -5.43 -1.38 -12.41
C GLN A 64 -4.28 -0.75 -11.64
N LYS A 65 -4.47 0.51 -11.23
CA LYS A 65 -3.52 1.21 -10.37
C LYS A 65 -3.54 0.59 -8.97
N VAL A 66 -2.38 0.14 -8.50
CA VAL A 66 -2.20 -0.41 -7.14
C VAL A 66 -1.59 0.64 -6.23
N ILE A 67 -2.13 0.78 -5.02
CA ILE A 67 -1.66 1.73 -4.01
C ILE A 67 -1.10 0.96 -2.82
N ILE A 68 0.03 1.42 -2.29
CA ILE A 68 0.71 0.80 -1.16
C ILE A 68 0.84 1.85 -0.06
N LEU A 69 0.32 1.54 1.12
CA LEU A 69 0.50 2.34 2.34
C LEU A 69 1.48 1.59 3.24
N ASP A 70 2.74 2.01 3.22
CA ASP A 70 3.80 1.38 3.98
C ASP A 70 4.33 2.29 5.10
N GLY A 71 4.78 1.68 6.20
CA GLY A 71 5.55 2.37 7.23
C GLY A 71 7.00 2.48 6.80
N ASP A 72 7.68 3.52 7.26
CA ASP A 72 9.11 3.74 7.01
C ASP A 72 9.98 2.55 7.46
N GLY A 73 9.78 2.05 8.68
CA GLY A 73 10.53 0.90 9.20
C GLY A 73 10.30 -0.37 8.39
N ALA A 74 9.06 -0.62 7.96
CA ALA A 74 8.74 -1.78 7.14
C ALA A 74 9.35 -1.65 5.73
N LEU A 75 9.24 -0.49 5.09
CA LEU A 75 9.85 -0.23 3.79
C LEU A 75 11.38 -0.40 3.84
N LEU A 76 12.03 0.11 4.90
CA LEU A 76 13.48 0.00 5.07
C LEU A 76 13.97 -1.45 5.19
N MET A 77 13.16 -2.37 5.73
CA MET A 77 13.51 -3.79 5.80
C MET A 77 13.63 -4.48 4.44
N ASN A 78 13.03 -3.91 3.39
CA ASN A 78 13.06 -4.45 2.04
C ASN A 78 13.16 -3.32 1.00
N LEU A 79 14.09 -2.37 1.23
CA LEU A 79 14.20 -1.16 0.41
C LEU A 79 14.52 -1.47 -1.06
N ASN A 80 15.25 -2.55 -1.32
CA ASN A 80 15.57 -3.08 -2.65
C ASN A 80 14.33 -3.51 -3.46
N SER A 81 13.16 -3.64 -2.84
CA SER A 81 11.91 -3.82 -3.58
C SER A 81 11.59 -2.64 -4.50
N LEU A 82 11.99 -1.41 -4.14
CA LEU A 82 11.76 -0.22 -4.98
C LEU A 82 12.60 -0.25 -6.26
N THR A 83 13.85 -0.69 -6.18
CA THR A 83 14.70 -0.84 -7.39
C THR A 83 14.16 -1.93 -8.31
N THR A 84 13.62 -3.00 -7.72
CA THR A 84 12.95 -4.06 -8.48
C THR A 84 11.67 -3.55 -9.16
N ALA A 85 10.85 -2.76 -8.46
CA ALA A 85 9.65 -2.15 -9.02
C ALA A 85 9.99 -1.20 -10.18
N ALA A 86 11.02 -0.37 -10.01
CA ALA A 86 11.50 0.51 -11.07
C ALA A 86 12.00 -0.27 -12.29
N ALA A 87 12.74 -1.36 -12.09
CA ALA A 87 13.23 -2.21 -13.18
C ALA A 87 12.10 -2.95 -13.92
N ARG A 88 11.00 -3.29 -13.23
CA ARG A 88 9.83 -3.93 -13.85
C ARG A 88 8.88 -2.94 -14.49
N ALA A 89 8.89 -1.68 -14.04
CA ALA A 89 8.08 -0.57 -14.57
C ALA A 89 6.64 -0.97 -14.93
N PRO A 90 5.87 -1.55 -13.99
CA PRO A 90 4.46 -1.85 -14.24
C PRO A 90 3.71 -0.55 -14.57
N GLN A 91 2.75 -0.64 -15.50
CA GLN A 91 1.92 0.50 -15.91
C GLN A 91 0.88 0.87 -14.86
#